data_AF-A0A1J3CJB2-F1
#
_entry.id   AF-A0A1J3CJB2-F1
#
_cell.length_a   1.000
_cell.length_b   1.000
_cell.length_c   1.000
_cell.angle_alpha   90.00
_cell.angle_beta   90.00
_cell.angle_gamma   90.00
#
_symmetry.space_group_name_H-M   'P 1'
#
loop_
_entity.id
_entity.type
_entity.pdbx_description
1 polymer ?
#
loop_
_entity_poly.entity_id
_entity_poly.type
_entity_poly.pdbx_seq_one_letter_code
_entity_poly.pdbx_strand_id
1 'polypeptide(L)' 'ANEALRTLCLAYMDIENGFSAEEGIPASGFTCIGIVGIKDPVRPGVRESVELCRRAGIMVRMVTGDNINTAKAIARECG' A
#
# COMPACT_ATOMS: atom_id res chain seq x y z
N ALA A 1 2.40 8.86 -5.24
CA ALA A 1 2.69 7.47 -4.79
C ALA A 1 4.05 7.38 -4.09
N ASN A 2 4.31 8.24 -3.10
CA ASN A 2 5.64 8.34 -2.46
C ASN A 2 5.70 7.76 -1.04
N GLU A 3 4.55 7.34 -0.50
CA GLU A 3 4.41 6.84 0.88
C GLU A 3 4.18 5.33 0.94
N ALA A 4 4.58 4.60 -0.12
CA ALA A 4 4.42 3.14 -0.21
C ALA A 4 2.98 2.62 -0.08
N LEU A 5 1.99 3.50 -0.29
CA LEU A 5 0.59 3.13 -0.26
C LEU A 5 0.25 2.23 -1.45
N ARG A 6 -0.42 1.11 -1.19
CA ARG A 6 -1.11 0.34 -2.22
C ARG A 6 -2.37 1.10 -2.60
N THR A 7 -2.41 1.64 -3.82
CA THR A 7 -3.52 2.46 -4.29
C THR A 7 -4.59 1.61 -4.98
N LEU A 8 -5.86 1.85 -4.67
CA LEU A 8 -7.02 1.29 -5.36
C LEU A 8 -7.88 2.44 -5.91
N CYS A 9 -8.31 2.33 -7.17
CA CYS A 9 -9.28 3.25 -7.76
C CYS A 9 -10.68 2.66 -7.64
N LEU A 10 -11.64 3.45 -7.17
CA LEU A 10 -13.04 3.09 -7.07
C LEU A 10 -13.80 3.87 -8.16
N ALA A 11 -14.53 3.16 -9.00
CA ALA A 11 -15.35 3.73 -10.06
C ALA A 11 -16.62 2.90 -10.22
N TYR A 12 -17.69 3.52 -10.72
CA TYR A 12 -18.97 2.86 -10.97
C TYR A 12 -19.53 3.26 -12.33
N MET A 13 -20.49 2.48 -12.82
CA MET A 13 -21.28 2.78 -14.00
C MET A 13 -22.72 2.35 -13.71
N ASP A 14 -23.67 3.22 -14.01
CA ASP A 14 -25.09 2.90 -13.94
C ASP A 14 -25.46 2.06 -15.17
N ILE A 15 -26.13 0.92 -14.95
CA ILE A 15 -26.54 -0.01 -16.02
C ILE A 15 -28.06 0.02 -16.13
N GLU A 16 -28.57 0.61 -17.21
CA GLU A 16 -30.01 0.84 -17.39
C GLU A 16 -30.81 -0.44 -17.69
N ASN A 17 -30.23 -1.42 -18.37
CA ASN A 17 -30.93 -2.64 -18.86
C ASN A 17 -30.56 -3.93 -18.09
N GLY A 18 -29.94 -3.80 -16.91
CA GLY A 18 -29.39 -4.95 -16.17
C GLY A 18 -28.04 -5.44 -16.71
N PHE A 19 -27.32 -6.21 -15.90
CA PHE A 19 -25.99 -6.73 -16.23
C PHE A 19 -26.06 -8.16 -16.75
N SER A 20 -25.49 -8.42 -17.93
CA SER A 20 -25.25 -9.78 -18.45
C SER A 20 -23.79 -10.15 -18.32
N ALA A 21 -23.48 -11.27 -17.65
CA ALA A 21 -22.11 -11.77 -17.53
C ALA A 21 -21.51 -12.20 -18.88
N GLU A 22 -22.34 -12.44 -19.89
CA GLU A 22 -21.92 -12.85 -21.24
C GLU A 22 -21.37 -11.68 -22.07
N GLU A 23 -21.81 -10.45 -21.78
CA GLU A 23 -21.38 -9.23 -22.49
C GLU A 23 -20.02 -8.71 -21.99
N GLY A 24 -19.56 -9.22 -20.85
CA GLY A 24 -18.30 -8.82 -20.23
C GLY A 24 -18.37 -7.45 -19.53
N ILE A 25 -17.26 -7.07 -18.89
CA ILE A 25 -17.15 -5.79 -18.20
C ILE A 25 -16.77 -4.70 -19.22
N PRO A 26 -17.50 -3.57 -19.31
CA PRO A 26 -17.14 -2.47 -20.18
C PRO A 26 -15.70 -1.99 -19.96
N ALA A 27 -15.01 -1.59 -21.03
CA ALA A 27 -13.63 -1.11 -20.94
C ALA A 27 -13.52 0.38 -20.54
N SER A 28 -14.60 1.15 -20.67
CA SER A 28 -14.63 2.61 -20.45
C SER A 28 -16.05 3.07 -20.08
N GLY A 29 -16.21 4.36 -19.72
CA GLY A 29 -17.51 4.96 -19.39
C GLY A 29 -17.87 4.97 -17.90
N PHE A 30 -16.93 4.61 -17.03
CA PHE A 30 -17.14 4.66 -15.57
C PHE A 30 -16.98 6.09 -15.02
N THR A 31 -17.76 6.40 -13.99
CA THR A 31 -17.59 7.58 -13.14
C THR A 31 -16.61 7.24 -12.01
N CYS A 32 -15.50 7.99 -11.94
CA CYS A 32 -14.52 7.86 -10.86
C CYS A 32 -15.10 8.41 -9.56
N ILE A 33 -15.11 7.58 -8.51
CA ILE A 33 -15.53 7.98 -7.15
C ILE A 33 -14.31 8.52 -6.39
N GLY A 34 -13.17 7.85 -6.51
CA GLY A 34 -11.93 8.28 -5.86
C GLY A 34 -10.83 7.22 -5.86
N ILE A 35 -9.68 7.60 -5.30
CA ILE A 35 -8.52 6.73 -5.10
C ILE A 35 -8.26 6.60 -3.61
N VAL A 36 -8.16 5.38 -3.11
CA VAL A 36 -7.79 5.08 -1.72
C VAL A 36 -6.38 4.52 -1.67
N GLY A 37 -5.65 4.80 -0.58
CA GLY A 37 -4.33 4.26 -0.31
C GLY A 37 -4.34 3.39 0.93
N ILE A 38 -3.82 2.17 0.82
CA ILE A 38 -3.68 1.23 1.93
C ILE A 38 -2.20 1.18 2.33
N LYS A 39 -1.92 1.41 3.61
CA LYS A 39 -0.58 1.28 4.20
C LYS A 39 -0.53 0.07 5.12
N ASP A 40 0.61 -0.63 5.12
CA ASP A 40 0.97 -1.51 6.23
C ASP A 40 1.84 -0.71 7.21
N PRO A 41 1.29 -0.26 8.36
CA PRO A 41 2.03 0.57 9.29
C PRO A 41 3.09 -0.24 10.04
N VAL A 42 4.17 0.42 10.43
CA VAL A 42 5.16 -0.18 11.32
C VAL A 42 4.50 -0.51 12.67
N ARG A 43 4.79 -1.69 13.22
CA ARG A 43 4.23 -2.11 14.51
C ARG A 43 4.71 -1.17 15.63
N PRO A 44 3.85 -0.84 16.61
CA PRO A 44 4.27 -0.09 17.79
C PRO A 44 5.48 -0.76 18.48
N GLY A 45 6.44 0.01 18.98
CA GLY A 45 7.62 -0.51 19.66
C GLY A 45 8.81 -0.89 18.75
N VAL A 46 8.61 -0.96 17.42
CA VAL A 46 9.69 -1.36 16.49
C VAL A 46 10.82 -0.34 16.51
N ARG A 47 10.50 0.95 16.46
CA ARG A 47 11.52 2.01 16.43
C ARG A 47 12.37 2.00 17.69
N GLU A 48 11.73 1.90 18.85
CA GLU A 48 12.39 1.82 20.15
C GLU A 48 13.31 0.59 20.23
N SER A 49 12.86 -0.53 19.66
CA SER A 49 13.64 -1.78 19.62
C SER A 49 14.85 -1.66 18.69
N VAL A 50 14.69 -1.07 17.50
CA VAL A 50 15.79 -0.82 16.55
C VAL A 50 16.82 0.12 17.17
N GLU A 51 16.37 1.18 17.83
CA GLU A 51 17.25 2.13 18.53
C GLU A 51 18.00 1.45 19.70
N LEU A 52 17.34 0.60 20.48
CA LEU A 52 17.97 -0.16 21.55
C LEU A 52 19.09 -1.07 21.02
N CYS A 53 18.83 -1.83 19.95
CA CYS A 53 19.82 -2.66 19.28
C CYS A 53 21.01 -1.84 18.80
N ARG A 54 20.77 -0.69 18.16
CA ARG A 54 21.84 0.19 17.67
C ARG A 54 22.70 0.75 18.80
N ARG A 55 22.09 1.17 19.93
CA ARG A 55 22.83 1.62 21.12
C ARG A 55 23.69 0.51 21.73
N ALA A 56 23.26 -0.74 21.59
CA ALA A 56 24.03 -1.91 22.00
C ALA A 56 25.15 -2.31 21.00
N GLY A 57 25.35 -1.55 19.92
CA GLY A 57 26.33 -1.87 18.87
C GLY A 57 25.88 -2.98 17.92
N ILE A 58 24.60 -3.36 17.93
CA ILE A 58 24.05 -4.39 17.05
C ILE A 58 23.62 -3.77 15.72
N MET A 59 24.06 -4.37 14.63
CA MET A 59 23.69 -3.95 13.28
C MET A 59 22.33 -4.55 12.86
N VAL A 60 21.33 -3.70 12.71
CA VAL A 60 19.98 -4.09 12.25
C VAL A 60 19.90 -4.00 10.71
N ARG A 61 19.37 -5.04 10.06
CA ARG A 61 19.14 -5.08 8.61
C ARG A 61 17.70 -5.49 8.30
N MET A 62 17.07 -4.79 7.37
CA MET A 62 15.77 -5.16 6.81
C MET A 62 15.97 -6.19 5.69
N VAL A 63 15.20 -7.28 5.73
CA VAL A 63 15.07 -8.26 4.65
C VAL A 63 13.60 -8.35 4.29
N THR A 64 13.25 -7.98 3.06
CA THR A 64 11.86 -8.02 2.57
C THR A 64 11.84 -8.38 1.08
N GLY A 65 10.73 -8.99 0.63
CA GLY A 65 10.41 -9.20 -0.78
C GLY A 65 9.64 -8.05 -1.41
N ASP A 66 9.38 -6.97 -0.67
CA ASP A 66 8.66 -5.80 -1.18
C ASP A 66 9.43 -5.01 -2.23
N ASN A 67 8.69 -4.22 -3.01
CA ASN A 67 9.28 -3.25 -3.91
C ASN A 67 10.22 -2.27 -3.17
N ILE A 68 11.33 -1.89 -3.81
CA ILE A 68 12.37 -1.04 -3.23
C ILE A 68 11.85 0.29 -2.66
N ASN A 69 10.82 0.88 -3.26
CA ASN A 69 10.24 2.14 -2.77
C ASN A 69 9.47 1.92 -1.46
N THR A 70 8.74 0.81 -1.36
CA THR A 70 8.06 0.39 -0.14
C THR A 70 9.05 0.05 0.97
N ALA A 71 10.05 -0.76 0.65
CA ALA A 71 11.09 -1.13 1.60
C ALA A 71 11.82 0.10 2.17
N LYS A 72 12.19 1.08 1.32
CA LYS A 72 12.84 2.32 1.76
C LYS A 72 11.93 3.18 2.65
N ALA A 73 10.65 3.27 2.33
CA ALA A 73 9.70 4.04 3.14
C ALA A 73 9.54 3.42 4.55
N ILE A 74 9.30 2.10 4.61
CA ILE A 74 9.16 1.36 5.87
C ILE A 74 10.47 1.40 6.67
N ALA A 75 11.63 1.24 6.02
CA ALA A 75 12.92 1.29 6.69
C ALA A 75 13.17 2.64 7.38
N ARG A 76 12.78 3.76 6.74
CA ARG A 76 12.90 5.10 7.35
C ARG A 76 11.98 5.28 8.55
N GLU A 77 10.82 4.62 8.56
CA GLU A 77 9.84 4.68 9.64
C GLU A 77 10.26 3.81 10.84
N CYS A 78 10.82 2.63 10.58
CA CYS A 78 11.45 1.77 11.60
C CYS A 78 12.69 2.42 12.24
N GLY A 79 13.32 3.35 11.52
CA GLY A 79 14.51 4.08 11.92
C GLY A 79 15.74 3.24 11.87
#